data_AF-A0A1I3ISI1-F1
#
_entry.id   AF-A0A1I3ISI1-F1
#
_cell.length_a   1.000
_cell.length_b   1.000
_cell.length_c   1.000
_cell.angle_alpha   90.00
_cell.angle_beta   90.00
_cell.angle_gamma   90.00
#
_symmetry.space_group_name_H-M   'P 1'
#
loop_
_entity.id
_entity.type
_entity.pdbx_description
1 polymer ?
#
loop_
_entity_poly.entity_id
_entity_poly.type
_entity_poly.pdbx_seq_one_letter_code
_entity_poly.pdbx_strand_id
1 'polypeptide(L)'
;MKKKSNAIGPSEIFLAILAILLISVSFYQTWLGLEQIFGNASIVIAFVLSLLLLFLIYMIRQAKLEGRPTGSLVGIYIFVASFCFIANFNALYTRFMRTDIYSTELRTINEDFNNLQANVGSKFNYKYSKETTQNVEIIKKQLIEQIKDPGNKGIGTRAQSLIKDIEKLTNQKVDLLTPVGNDYQDLAERMGKQIDNMISDLSPEESNLKSDIDLAVIKYNKKIQDVLLLPKKEQDEASQGLIDESLTAYNKLGNRAQTILTADKFKFTPEFSKTQEVGKIGFAFEHAIKNFGVYQFVVLMGCILLDFVIVIIVLLVTPENGDSNNNGGSVFNNKRSGRTLIPKN
;
A
#
# COMPACT_ATOMS: atom_id res chain seq x y z
N MET A 1 -35.53 -46.64 -27.68
CA MET A 1 -34.87 -45.49 -27.00
C MET A 1 -35.55 -45.22 -25.66
N LYS A 2 -35.02 -45.74 -24.56
CA LYS A 2 -35.49 -45.35 -23.22
C LYS A 2 -34.87 -44.01 -22.87
N LYS A 3 -35.71 -42.97 -22.76
CA LYS A 3 -35.34 -41.68 -22.19
C LYS A 3 -35.02 -41.94 -20.72
N LYS A 4 -33.72 -42.06 -20.37
CA LYS A 4 -33.28 -42.17 -18.98
C LYS A 4 -33.79 -40.91 -18.28
N SER A 5 -34.56 -41.07 -17.20
CA SER A 5 -34.98 -39.93 -16.40
C SER A 5 -33.73 -39.22 -15.90
N ASN A 6 -33.60 -37.92 -16.17
CA ASN A 6 -32.58 -37.05 -15.59
C ASN A 6 -32.87 -36.90 -14.08
N ALA A 7 -32.60 -37.95 -13.30
CA ALA A 7 -32.53 -37.82 -11.87
C ALA A 7 -31.25 -37.03 -11.57
N ILE A 8 -31.41 -35.83 -11.03
CA ILE A 8 -30.28 -34.99 -10.63
C ILE A 8 -29.51 -35.76 -9.55
N GLY A 9 -28.27 -36.13 -9.86
CA GLY A 9 -27.43 -36.89 -8.93
C GLY A 9 -26.95 -36.03 -7.75
N PRO A 10 -26.63 -36.60 -6.58
CA PRO A 10 -26.08 -35.86 -5.46
C PRO A 10 -24.81 -35.05 -5.81
N SER A 11 -23.96 -35.59 -6.70
CA SER A 11 -22.77 -34.90 -7.21
C SER A 11 -23.12 -33.68 -8.08
N GLU A 12 -24.24 -33.71 -8.80
CA GLU A 12 -24.69 -32.60 -9.63
C GLU A 12 -25.25 -31.45 -8.78
N ILE A 13 -26.02 -31.79 -7.73
CA ILE A 13 -26.50 -30.82 -6.74
C ILE A 13 -25.30 -30.19 -6.02
N PHE A 14 -24.34 -31.00 -5.59
CA PHE A 14 -23.13 -30.51 -4.92
C PHE A 14 -22.35 -29.53 -5.80
N LEU A 15 -22.08 -29.88 -7.07
CA LEU A 15 -21.36 -29.02 -8.00
C LEU A 15 -22.12 -27.71 -8.29
N ALA A 16 -23.45 -27.77 -8.43
CA ALA A 16 -24.27 -26.59 -8.66
C ALA A 16 -24.23 -25.64 -7.46
N ILE A 17 -24.37 -26.16 -6.24
CA ILE A 17 -24.28 -25.35 -5.00
C ILE A 17 -22.88 -24.75 -4.86
N LEU A 18 -21.83 -25.54 -5.09
CA LEU A 18 -20.45 -25.07 -4.99
C LEU A 18 -20.15 -23.96 -6.02
N ALA A 19 -20.62 -24.11 -7.26
CA ALA A 19 -20.46 -23.10 -8.30
C ALA A 19 -21.17 -21.80 -7.93
N ILE A 20 -22.42 -21.87 -7.43
CA ILE A 20 -23.17 -20.70 -6.97
C ILE A 20 -22.44 -20.00 -5.83
N LEU A 21 -21.94 -20.75 -4.85
CA LEU A 21 -21.24 -20.20 -3.70
C LEU A 21 -19.96 -19.46 -4.12
N LEU A 22 -19.08 -20.12 -4.88
CA LEU A 22 -17.81 -19.54 -5.31
C LEU A 22 -18.02 -18.31 -6.21
N ILE A 23 -18.96 -18.38 -7.14
CA ILE A 23 -19.26 -17.25 -8.04
C ILE A 23 -19.95 -16.12 -7.29
N SER A 24 -20.77 -16.40 -6.27
CA SER A 24 -21.39 -15.34 -5.46
C SER A 24 -20.35 -14.58 -4.62
N VAL A 25 -19.36 -15.29 -4.07
CA VAL A 25 -18.23 -14.65 -3.38
C VAL A 25 -17.40 -13.85 -4.38
N SER A 26 -17.11 -14.41 -5.56
CA SER A 26 -16.43 -13.70 -6.65
C SER A 26 -17.15 -12.45 -7.08
N PHE A 27 -18.46 -12.52 -7.28
CA PHE A 27 -19.30 -11.40 -7.67
C PHE A 27 -19.11 -10.22 -6.72
N TYR A 28 -19.20 -10.49 -5.41
CA TYR A 28 -19.03 -9.45 -4.40
C TYR A 28 -17.63 -8.84 -4.41
N GLN A 29 -16.58 -9.67 -4.49
CA GLN A 29 -15.20 -9.18 -4.54
C GLN A 29 -14.91 -8.41 -5.84
N THR A 30 -15.44 -8.87 -6.98
CA THR A 30 -15.28 -8.22 -8.28
C THR A 30 -16.00 -6.89 -8.30
N TRP A 31 -17.19 -6.81 -7.69
CA TRP A 31 -17.91 -5.55 -7.53
C TRP A 31 -17.07 -4.53 -6.75
N LEU A 32 -16.61 -4.88 -5.55
CA LEU A 32 -15.75 -4.00 -4.74
C LEU A 32 -14.46 -3.61 -5.47
N GLY A 33 -13.86 -4.55 -6.19
CA GLY A 33 -12.60 -4.35 -6.92
C GLY A 33 -12.74 -3.40 -8.11
N LEU A 34 -13.95 -3.19 -8.62
CA LEU A 34 -14.25 -2.32 -9.75
C LEU A 34 -14.87 -0.99 -9.32
N GLU A 35 -15.26 -0.84 -8.06
CA GLU A 35 -16.03 0.30 -7.56
C GLU A 35 -15.34 1.64 -7.81
N GLN A 36 -14.01 1.73 -7.59
CA GLN A 36 -13.28 2.99 -7.81
C GLN A 36 -13.17 3.41 -9.28
N ILE A 37 -13.26 2.46 -10.22
CA ILE A 37 -13.09 2.73 -11.65
C ILE A 37 -14.45 3.01 -12.30
N PHE A 38 -15.46 2.21 -11.94
CA PHE A 38 -16.76 2.22 -12.61
C PHE A 38 -17.91 2.77 -11.75
N GLY A 39 -17.64 3.13 -10.49
CA GLY A 39 -18.65 3.65 -9.56
C GLY A 39 -19.84 2.69 -9.45
N ASN A 40 -21.06 3.23 -9.53
CA ASN A 40 -22.30 2.43 -9.48
C ASN A 40 -22.43 1.40 -10.61
N ALA A 41 -21.72 1.54 -11.74
CA ALA A 41 -21.78 0.56 -12.82
C ALA A 41 -21.02 -0.73 -12.49
N SER A 42 -20.13 -0.70 -11.49
CA SER A 42 -19.33 -1.86 -11.05
C SER A 42 -20.18 -3.08 -10.71
N ILE A 43 -21.34 -2.89 -10.05
CA ILE A 43 -22.25 -3.99 -9.69
C ILE A 43 -22.83 -4.68 -10.93
N VAL A 44 -23.18 -3.89 -11.96
CA VAL A 44 -23.74 -4.41 -13.21
C VAL A 44 -22.67 -5.20 -13.97
N ILE A 45 -21.46 -4.66 -14.05
CA ILE A 45 -20.32 -5.33 -14.69
C ILE A 45 -20.01 -6.65 -13.98
N ALA A 46 -19.88 -6.63 -12.64
CA ALA A 46 -19.63 -7.82 -11.84
C ALA A 46 -20.73 -8.88 -12.03
N PHE A 47 -21.99 -8.45 -12.10
CA PHE A 47 -23.13 -9.34 -12.30
C PHE A 47 -23.08 -10.03 -13.67
N VAL A 48 -22.83 -9.26 -14.73
CA VAL A 48 -22.70 -9.79 -16.09
C VAL A 48 -21.54 -10.80 -16.18
N LEU A 49 -20.37 -10.46 -15.62
CA LEU A 49 -19.22 -11.37 -15.59
C LEU A 49 -19.54 -12.66 -14.83
N SER A 50 -20.23 -12.57 -13.69
CA SER A 50 -20.61 -13.72 -12.86
C SER A 50 -21.60 -14.65 -13.57
N LEU A 51 -22.62 -14.08 -14.24
CA LEU A 51 -23.54 -14.87 -15.07
C LEU A 51 -22.82 -15.55 -16.24
N LEU A 52 -21.88 -14.85 -16.86
CA LEU A 52 -21.10 -15.39 -17.97
C LEU A 52 -20.20 -16.55 -17.51
N LEU A 53 -19.56 -16.45 -16.32
CA LEU A 53 -18.80 -17.54 -15.73
C LEU A 53 -19.68 -18.75 -15.37
N LEU A 54 -20.87 -18.52 -14.78
CA LEU A 54 -21.85 -19.59 -14.51
C LEU A 54 -22.26 -20.31 -15.80
N PHE A 55 -22.56 -19.54 -16.84
CA PHE A 55 -22.94 -20.07 -18.15
C PHE A 55 -21.80 -20.90 -18.77
N LEU A 56 -20.57 -20.41 -18.72
CA LEU A 56 -19.40 -21.15 -19.23
C LEU A 56 -19.15 -22.44 -18.44
N ILE A 57 -19.29 -22.43 -17.11
CA ILE A 57 -19.19 -23.64 -16.29
C ILE A 57 -20.24 -24.67 -16.72
N TYR A 58 -21.48 -24.22 -16.92
CA TYR A 58 -22.54 -25.08 -17.41
C TYR A 58 -22.19 -25.66 -18.79
N MET A 59 -21.73 -24.84 -19.73
CA MET A 59 -21.32 -25.30 -21.06
C MET A 59 -20.16 -26.30 -21.01
N ILE A 60 -19.12 -26.03 -20.21
CA ILE A 60 -17.96 -26.92 -20.05
C ILE A 60 -18.43 -28.28 -19.52
N ARG A 61 -19.33 -28.27 -18.52
CA ARG A 61 -19.91 -29.49 -17.98
C ARG A 61 -20.69 -30.27 -19.04
N GLN A 62 -21.57 -29.61 -19.79
CA GLN A 62 -22.34 -30.27 -20.85
C GLN A 62 -21.43 -30.85 -21.93
N ALA A 63 -20.44 -30.08 -22.39
CA ALA A 63 -19.45 -30.57 -23.36
C ALA A 63 -18.73 -31.82 -22.83
N LYS A 64 -18.35 -31.83 -21.55
CA LYS A 64 -17.70 -33.00 -20.93
C LYS A 64 -18.62 -34.21 -20.83
N LEU A 65 -19.88 -34.01 -20.42
CA LEU A 65 -20.88 -35.08 -20.39
C LEU A 65 -21.15 -35.67 -21.78
N GLU A 66 -21.06 -34.85 -22.83
CA GLU A 66 -21.24 -35.25 -24.22
C GLU A 66 -19.96 -35.81 -24.87
N GLY A 67 -18.84 -35.91 -24.14
CA GLY A 67 -17.55 -36.35 -24.67
C GLY A 67 -16.94 -35.39 -25.72
N ARG A 68 -17.37 -34.13 -25.73
CA ARG A 68 -16.86 -33.09 -26.63
C ARG A 68 -15.59 -32.43 -26.06
N PRO A 69 -14.69 -31.93 -26.92
CA PRO A 69 -13.51 -31.21 -26.46
C PRO A 69 -13.91 -29.94 -25.68
N THR A 70 -13.37 -29.80 -24.47
CA THR A 70 -13.66 -28.67 -23.56
C THR A 70 -12.65 -27.53 -23.67
N GLY A 71 -11.51 -27.74 -24.35
CA GLY A 71 -10.37 -26.83 -24.33
C GLY A 71 -10.67 -25.38 -24.74
N SER A 72 -11.48 -25.17 -25.78
CA SER A 72 -11.86 -23.81 -26.20
C SER A 72 -12.75 -23.10 -25.17
N LEU A 73 -13.70 -23.82 -24.57
CA LEU A 73 -14.57 -23.29 -23.52
C LEU A 73 -13.78 -22.95 -22.25
N VAL A 74 -12.80 -23.79 -21.89
CA VAL A 74 -11.87 -23.52 -20.79
C VAL A 74 -11.01 -22.28 -21.09
N GLY A 75 -10.52 -22.12 -22.32
CA GLY A 75 -9.77 -20.93 -22.71
C GLY A 75 -10.59 -19.64 -22.58
N ILE A 76 -11.85 -19.66 -23.04
CA ILE A 76 -12.78 -18.52 -22.88
C ILE A 76 -13.06 -18.26 -21.40
N TYR A 77 -13.27 -19.31 -20.60
CA TYR A 77 -13.45 -19.19 -19.15
C TYR A 77 -12.25 -18.51 -18.50
N ILE A 78 -11.02 -18.95 -18.78
CA ILE A 78 -9.80 -18.37 -18.21
C ILE A 78 -9.67 -16.90 -18.59
N PHE A 79 -9.97 -16.55 -19.85
CA PHE A 79 -9.94 -15.15 -20.30
C PHE A 79 -10.91 -14.28 -19.49
N VAL A 80 -12.16 -14.70 -19.34
CA VAL A 80 -13.17 -13.95 -18.56
C VAL A 80 -12.80 -13.92 -17.07
N ALA A 81 -12.40 -15.06 -16.52
CA ALA A 81 -12.00 -15.20 -15.13
C ALA A 81 -10.77 -14.34 -14.80
N SER A 82 -9.92 -14.02 -15.76
CA SER A 82 -8.79 -13.09 -15.55
C SER A 82 -9.24 -11.67 -15.17
N PHE A 83 -10.37 -11.19 -15.71
CA PHE A 83 -10.93 -9.89 -15.32
C PHE A 83 -11.50 -9.93 -13.90
N CYS A 84 -12.19 -11.02 -13.55
CA CYS A 84 -12.69 -11.25 -12.18
C CYS A 84 -11.51 -11.35 -11.21
N PHE A 85 -10.45 -12.06 -11.57
CA PHE A 85 -9.22 -12.19 -10.82
C PHE A 85 -8.55 -10.84 -10.55
N ILE A 86 -8.40 -9.99 -11.57
CA ILE A 86 -7.81 -8.66 -11.39
C ILE A 86 -8.62 -7.82 -10.40
N ALA A 87 -9.95 -7.85 -10.52
CA ALA A 87 -10.84 -7.12 -9.62
C ALA A 87 -10.84 -7.70 -8.19
N ASN A 88 -10.96 -9.02 -8.06
CA ASN A 88 -10.91 -9.74 -6.79
C ASN A 88 -9.59 -9.49 -6.07
N PHE A 89 -8.47 -9.52 -6.81
CA PHE A 89 -7.16 -9.19 -6.30
C PHE A 89 -7.14 -7.76 -5.78
N ASN A 90 -7.59 -6.78 -6.57
CA ASN A 90 -7.65 -5.39 -6.15
C ASN A 90 -8.44 -5.19 -4.84
N ALA A 91 -9.63 -5.81 -4.73
CA ALA A 91 -10.48 -5.73 -3.55
C ALA A 91 -9.83 -6.36 -2.31
N LEU A 92 -9.40 -7.62 -2.43
CA LEU A 92 -8.82 -8.36 -1.32
C LEU A 92 -7.48 -7.76 -0.89
N TYR A 93 -6.62 -7.45 -1.84
CA TYR A 93 -5.32 -6.83 -1.59
C TYR A 93 -5.46 -5.51 -0.85
N THR A 94 -6.27 -4.60 -1.38
CA THR A 94 -6.52 -3.29 -0.77
C THR A 94 -7.04 -3.44 0.66
N ARG A 95 -7.96 -4.37 0.90
CA ARG A 95 -8.53 -4.59 2.22
C ARG A 95 -7.53 -5.18 3.22
N PHE A 96 -6.74 -6.17 2.80
CA PHE A 96 -5.78 -6.83 3.70
C PHE A 96 -4.52 -6.01 3.94
N MET A 97 -4.09 -5.23 2.95
CA MET A 97 -2.85 -4.44 3.02
C MET A 97 -3.10 -3.00 3.47
N ARG A 98 -4.34 -2.60 3.77
CA ARG A 98 -4.70 -1.21 4.09
C ARG A 98 -3.82 -0.59 5.17
N THR A 99 -3.74 -1.26 6.33
CA THR A 99 -2.94 -0.79 7.45
C THR A 99 -1.45 -0.70 7.11
N ASP A 100 -0.92 -1.65 6.35
CA ASP A 100 0.49 -1.65 5.96
C ASP A 100 0.78 -0.50 4.97
N ILE A 101 -0.11 -0.27 4.00
CA ILE A 101 0.00 0.85 3.06
C ILE A 101 -0.01 2.17 3.81
N TYR A 102 -0.99 2.37 4.70
CA TYR A 102 -1.11 3.60 5.49
C TYR A 102 0.08 3.80 6.43
N SER A 103 0.52 2.73 7.12
CA SER A 103 1.70 2.78 7.98
C SER A 103 2.96 3.16 7.22
N THR A 104 3.12 2.62 6.01
CA THR A 104 4.29 2.90 5.16
C THR A 104 4.29 4.35 4.73
N GLU A 105 3.16 4.86 4.25
CA GLU A 105 3.05 6.26 3.82
C GLU A 105 3.27 7.23 4.98
N LEU A 106 2.70 6.96 6.16
CA LEU A 106 2.96 7.74 7.37
C LEU A 106 4.46 7.76 7.74
N ARG A 107 5.17 6.64 7.61
CA ARG A 107 6.62 6.58 7.86
C ARG A 107 7.41 7.36 6.82
N THR A 108 7.04 7.25 5.55
CA THR A 108 7.64 8.03 4.46
C THR A 108 7.47 9.53 4.71
N ILE A 109 6.29 9.98 5.10
CA ILE A 109 6.05 11.39 5.45
C ILE A 109 6.96 11.87 6.59
N ASN A 110 7.19 11.05 7.63
CA ASN A 110 8.17 11.40 8.68
C ASN A 110 9.57 11.57 8.10
N GLU A 111 10.00 10.64 7.23
CA GLU A 111 11.29 10.73 6.56
C GLU A 111 11.38 11.99 5.69
N ASP A 112 10.32 12.33 4.96
CA ASP A 112 10.26 13.52 4.10
C ASP A 112 10.36 14.81 4.90
N PHE A 113 9.67 14.92 6.05
CA PHE A 113 9.84 16.06 6.95
C PHE A 113 11.28 16.20 7.45
N ASN A 114 11.91 15.09 7.87
CA ASN A 114 13.30 15.09 8.32
C ASN A 114 14.26 15.46 7.18
N ASN A 115 14.01 14.96 5.97
CA ASN A 115 14.78 15.27 4.77
C ASN A 115 14.63 16.73 4.36
N LEU A 116 13.41 17.28 4.41
CA LEU A 116 13.14 18.69 4.15
C LEU A 116 13.89 19.58 5.14
N GLN A 117 13.82 19.25 6.44
CA GLN A 117 14.56 19.96 7.49
C GLN A 117 16.06 19.93 7.23
N ALA A 118 16.63 18.76 6.94
CA ALA A 118 18.05 18.62 6.68
C ALA A 118 18.50 19.37 5.42
N ASN A 119 17.72 19.26 4.34
CA ASN A 119 18.05 19.87 3.05
C ASN A 119 17.96 21.39 3.13
N VAL A 120 16.83 21.95 3.58
CA VAL A 120 16.66 23.40 3.79
C VAL A 120 17.71 23.91 4.78
N GLY A 121 17.88 23.21 5.90
CA GLY A 121 18.88 23.53 6.92
C GLY A 121 20.29 23.64 6.36
N SER A 122 20.68 22.79 5.41
CA SER A 122 22.01 22.83 4.78
C SER A 122 22.25 24.01 3.83
N LYS A 123 21.19 24.74 3.44
CA LYS A 123 21.27 25.91 2.54
C LYS A 123 21.39 27.23 3.28
N PHE A 124 21.15 27.22 4.59
CA PHE A 124 21.29 28.40 5.44
C PHE A 124 22.75 28.76 5.69
N ASN A 125 23.00 30.04 5.94
CA ASN A 125 24.32 30.56 6.26
C ASN A 125 24.57 30.50 7.77
N TYR A 126 25.60 29.74 8.17
CA TYR A 126 25.96 29.55 9.59
C TYR A 126 27.28 30.21 9.94
N LYS A 127 27.37 30.71 11.17
CA LYS A 127 28.56 31.35 11.74
C LYS A 127 29.64 30.34 12.13
N TYR A 128 29.24 29.09 12.39
CA TYR A 128 30.11 28.03 12.87
C TYR A 128 30.24 26.90 11.85
N SER A 129 31.19 26.00 12.11
CA SER A 129 31.37 24.79 11.30
C SER A 129 30.09 23.95 11.25
N LYS A 130 29.97 23.09 10.23
CA LYS A 130 28.84 22.16 10.08
C LYS A 130 28.68 21.26 11.32
N GLU A 131 29.78 20.76 11.88
CA GLU A 131 29.78 19.88 13.05
C GLU A 131 29.28 20.63 14.30
N THR A 132 29.83 21.82 14.58
CA THR A 132 29.39 22.65 15.70
C THR A 132 27.90 23.00 15.58
N THR A 133 27.46 23.38 14.39
CA THR A 133 26.07 23.73 14.10
C THR A 133 25.14 22.53 14.34
N GLN A 134 25.51 21.35 13.83
CA GLN A 134 24.73 20.12 14.05
C GLN A 134 24.63 19.75 15.53
N ASN A 135 25.74 19.84 16.28
CA ASN A 135 25.74 19.56 17.70
C ASN A 135 24.83 20.53 18.48
N VAL A 136 24.89 21.82 18.16
CA VAL A 136 23.99 22.81 18.77
C VAL A 136 22.53 22.54 18.41
N GLU A 137 22.22 22.18 17.17
CA GLU A 137 20.85 21.82 16.73
C GLU A 137 20.29 20.60 17.47
N ILE A 138 21.10 19.57 17.69
CA ILE A 138 20.71 18.38 18.47
C ILE A 138 20.36 18.79 19.90
N ILE A 139 21.24 19.56 20.55
CA ILE A 139 21.04 20.02 21.92
C ILE A 139 19.83 20.98 22.01
N LYS A 140 19.62 21.83 21.00
CA LYS A 140 18.45 22.71 20.87
C LYS A 140 17.15 21.92 20.83
N LYS A 141 17.06 20.86 20.00
CA LYS A 141 15.87 20.00 19.93
C LYS A 141 15.57 19.36 21.28
N GLN A 142 16.61 18.81 21.94
CA GLN A 142 16.46 18.25 23.28
C GLN A 142 15.99 19.32 24.29
N LEU A 143 16.50 20.54 24.21
CA LEU A 143 16.08 21.64 25.08
C LEU A 143 14.59 21.97 24.89
N ILE A 144 14.15 22.11 23.64
CA ILE A 144 12.75 22.41 23.30
C ILE A 144 11.81 21.33 23.86
N GLU A 145 12.15 20.05 23.69
CA GLU A 145 11.37 18.93 24.24
C GLU A 145 11.33 18.95 25.76
N GLN A 146 12.47 19.21 26.42
CA GLN A 146 12.55 19.29 27.87
C GLN A 146 11.70 20.43 28.44
N ILE A 147 11.68 21.60 27.79
CA ILE A 147 10.86 22.73 28.23
C ILE A 147 9.35 22.40 28.16
N LYS A 148 8.95 21.62 27.14
CA LYS A 148 7.56 21.23 26.89
C LYS A 148 7.12 20.00 27.70
N ASP A 149 8.01 19.34 28.43
CA ASP A 149 7.72 18.12 29.20
C ASP A 149 6.62 18.40 30.25
N PRO A 150 5.45 17.73 30.19
CA PRO A 150 4.38 17.90 31.16
C PRO A 150 4.79 17.60 32.60
N GLY A 151 5.76 16.70 32.81
CA GLY A 151 6.26 16.31 34.13
C GLY A 151 7.28 17.29 34.72
N ASN A 152 7.92 18.12 33.88
CA ASN A 152 8.99 19.04 34.27
C ASN A 152 8.95 20.33 33.45
N LYS A 153 7.83 21.06 33.49
CA LYS A 153 7.60 22.24 32.65
C LYS A 153 8.63 23.35 32.92
N GLY A 154 9.12 23.97 31.85
CA GLY A 154 10.00 25.14 31.92
C GLY A 154 11.50 24.80 31.97
N ILE A 155 12.31 25.75 32.47
CA ILE A 155 13.77 25.63 32.46
C ILE A 155 14.25 24.99 33.76
N GLY A 156 14.11 23.66 33.85
CA GLY A 156 14.64 22.85 34.94
C GLY A 156 16.16 22.59 34.86
N THR A 157 16.71 21.79 35.78
CA THR A 157 18.15 21.48 35.85
C THR A 157 18.72 20.88 34.57
N ARG A 158 17.95 19.99 33.91
CA ARG A 158 18.35 19.39 32.63
C ARG A 158 18.38 20.41 31.50
N ALA A 159 17.36 21.26 31.39
CA ALA A 159 17.33 22.35 30.42
C ALA A 159 18.51 23.32 30.63
N GLN A 160 18.84 23.67 31.88
CA GLN A 160 20.01 24.49 32.19
C GLN A 160 21.34 23.83 31.80
N SER A 161 21.46 22.51 31.93
CA SER A 161 22.65 21.77 31.46
C SER A 161 22.79 21.85 29.95
N LEU A 162 21.70 21.61 29.20
CA LEU A 162 21.70 21.70 27.74
C LEU A 162 22.08 23.11 27.28
N ILE A 163 21.58 24.14 27.97
CA ILE A 163 21.96 25.53 27.71
C ILE A 163 23.47 25.73 27.90
N LYS A 164 24.05 25.27 29.02
CA LYS A 164 25.50 25.37 29.26
C LYS A 164 26.34 24.67 28.20
N ASP A 165 25.86 23.56 27.66
CA ASP A 165 26.57 22.84 26.61
C ASP A 165 26.52 23.61 25.28
N ILE A 166 25.40 24.28 24.97
CA ILE A 166 25.33 25.22 23.84
C ILE A 166 26.31 26.38 24.05
N GLU A 167 26.33 27.01 25.23
CA GLU A 167 27.24 28.13 25.52
C GLU A 167 28.72 27.76 25.33
N LYS A 168 29.11 26.52 25.66
CA LYS A 168 30.47 26.02 25.43
C LYS A 168 30.80 25.82 23.95
N LEU A 169 29.83 25.37 23.15
CA LEU A 169 30.02 25.14 21.72
C LEU A 169 30.04 26.45 20.92
N THR A 170 29.29 27.46 21.35
CA THR A 170 29.18 28.75 20.67
C THR A 170 30.09 29.83 21.26
N ASN A 171 30.64 29.64 22.47
CA ASN A 171 31.31 30.69 23.25
C ASN A 171 30.43 31.94 23.47
N GLN A 172 29.10 31.80 23.43
CA GLN A 172 28.14 32.88 23.65
C GLN A 172 27.21 32.54 24.82
N LYS A 173 26.76 33.56 25.55
CA LYS A 173 25.80 33.40 26.65
C LYS A 173 24.38 33.34 26.12
N VAL A 174 23.60 32.40 26.68
CA VAL A 174 22.18 32.25 26.36
C VAL A 174 21.37 32.89 27.48
N ASP A 175 20.59 33.93 27.16
CA ASP A 175 19.69 34.55 28.12
C ASP A 175 18.57 33.58 28.53
N LEU A 176 18.35 33.44 29.83
CA LEU A 176 17.29 32.59 30.35
C LEU A 176 15.95 33.32 30.28
N LEU A 177 15.11 32.92 29.32
CA LEU A 177 13.77 33.48 29.15
C LEU A 177 12.78 32.88 30.17
N THR A 178 11.78 33.66 30.54
CA THR A 178 10.65 33.21 31.39
C THR A 178 9.39 32.97 30.55
N PRO A 179 8.52 32.02 30.93
CA PRO A 179 7.26 31.80 30.24
C PRO A 179 6.36 33.04 30.34
N VAL A 180 5.61 33.34 29.29
CA VAL A 180 4.53 34.34 29.35
C VAL A 180 3.29 33.62 29.86
N GLY A 181 2.92 33.86 31.11
CA GLY A 181 1.86 33.10 31.77
C GLY A 181 2.25 31.63 31.95
N ASN A 182 1.38 30.72 31.52
CA ASN A 182 1.58 29.25 31.57
C ASN A 182 1.91 28.65 30.20
N ASP A 183 2.33 29.47 29.23
CA ASP A 183 2.64 29.03 27.87
C ASP A 183 4.12 28.59 27.75
N TYR A 184 4.35 27.33 28.06
CA TYR A 184 5.66 26.69 27.92
C TYR A 184 5.99 26.33 26.47
N GLN A 185 5.00 26.34 25.58
CA GLN A 185 5.22 26.12 24.17
C GLN A 185 5.84 27.35 23.52
N ASP A 186 5.29 28.54 23.81
CA ASP A 186 5.89 29.83 23.45
C ASP A 186 7.31 29.96 24.00
N LEU A 187 7.53 29.59 25.27
CA LEU A 187 8.86 29.64 25.87
C LEU A 187 9.88 28.80 25.10
N ALA A 188 9.53 27.55 24.78
CA ALA A 188 10.41 26.65 24.05
C ALA A 188 10.73 27.18 22.65
N GLU A 189 9.75 27.79 21.98
CA GLU A 189 9.91 28.40 20.66
C GLU A 189 10.84 29.63 20.72
N ARG A 190 10.64 30.53 21.69
CA ARG A 190 11.52 31.69 21.89
C ARG A 190 12.96 31.31 22.24
N MET A 191 13.14 30.32 23.12
CA MET A 191 14.46 29.77 23.45
C MET A 191 15.15 29.17 22.22
N GLY A 192 14.42 28.37 21.43
CA GLY A 192 14.92 27.82 20.17
C GLY A 192 15.38 28.90 19.20
N LYS A 193 14.57 29.96 19.02
CA LYS A 193 14.88 31.08 18.14
C LYS A 193 16.12 31.86 18.59
N GLN A 194 16.32 32.02 19.89
CA GLN A 194 17.51 32.68 20.42
C GLN A 194 18.78 31.91 20.06
N ILE A 195 18.74 30.57 20.21
CA ILE A 195 19.86 29.69 19.84
C ILE A 195 20.13 29.74 18.33
N ASP A 196 19.06 29.75 17.50
CA ASP A 196 19.21 29.88 16.05
C ASP A 196 19.95 31.17 15.66
N ASN A 197 19.60 32.31 16.29
CA ASN A 197 20.26 33.59 16.05
C ASN A 197 21.75 33.60 16.48
N MET A 198 22.12 32.79 17.47
CA MET A 198 23.52 32.64 17.89
C MET A 198 24.35 31.92 16.82
N ILE A 199 23.80 30.89 16.19
CA ILE A 199 24.55 30.01 15.27
C ILE A 199 24.46 30.40 13.80
N SER A 200 23.53 31.28 13.44
CA SER A 200 23.23 31.61 12.05
C SER A 200 23.06 33.11 11.81
N ASP A 201 23.32 33.53 10.57
CA ASP A 201 23.04 34.87 10.05
C ASP A 201 21.83 34.80 9.12
N LEU A 202 20.72 34.30 9.66
CA LEU A 202 19.48 34.14 8.92
C LEU A 202 18.75 35.48 8.81
N SER A 203 18.21 35.74 7.63
CA SER A 203 17.16 36.75 7.49
C SER A 203 15.95 36.38 8.37
N PRO A 204 15.10 37.35 8.74
CA PRO A 204 13.88 37.06 9.50
C PRO A 204 12.99 36.01 8.84
N GLU A 205 12.96 35.98 7.50
CA GLU A 205 12.17 35.01 6.73
C GLU A 205 12.75 33.59 6.82
N GLU A 206 14.08 33.45 6.70
CA GLU A 206 14.78 32.16 6.85
C GLU A 206 14.69 31.62 8.28
N SER A 207 14.83 32.49 9.28
CA SER A 207 14.68 32.13 10.70
C SER A 207 13.26 31.62 11.00
N ASN A 208 12.24 32.33 10.51
CA ASN A 208 10.85 31.88 10.68
C ASN A 208 10.58 30.57 9.90
N LEU A 209 11.10 30.43 8.67
CA LEU A 209 10.99 29.19 7.90
C LEU A 209 11.62 28.01 8.64
N LYS A 210 12.83 28.19 9.17
CA LYS A 210 13.53 27.17 9.94
C LYS A 210 12.72 26.73 11.15
N SER A 211 12.23 27.69 11.95
CA SER A 211 11.39 27.41 13.12
C SER A 211 10.11 26.66 12.73
N ASP A 212 9.44 27.09 11.66
CA ASP A 212 8.19 26.46 11.21
C ASP A 212 8.40 25.01 10.74
N ILE A 213 9.53 24.74 10.05
CA ILE A 213 9.91 23.37 9.66
C ILE A 213 10.25 22.55 10.90
N ASP A 214 11.07 23.08 11.82
CA ASP A 214 11.48 22.38 13.05
C ASP A 214 10.24 21.99 13.89
N LEU A 215 9.27 22.90 14.03
CA LEU A 215 8.01 22.64 14.73
C LEU A 215 7.13 21.62 14.00
N ALA A 216 7.05 21.70 12.66
CA ALA A 216 6.28 20.74 11.88
C ALA A 216 6.85 19.32 11.99
N VAL A 217 8.18 19.17 11.92
CA VAL A 217 8.88 17.89 12.11
C VAL A 217 8.49 17.30 13.47
N ILE A 218 8.61 18.07 14.56
CA ILE A 218 8.28 17.58 15.91
C ILE A 218 6.79 17.22 16.00
N LYS A 219 5.90 18.09 15.52
CA LYS A 219 4.44 17.90 15.56
C LYS A 219 4.03 16.63 14.82
N TYR A 220 4.45 16.49 13.56
CA TYR A 220 4.00 15.38 12.71
C TYR A 220 4.71 14.08 13.06
N ASN A 221 6.02 14.09 13.39
CA ASN A 221 6.68 12.89 13.88
C ASN A 221 5.96 12.33 15.12
N LYS A 222 5.60 13.18 16.09
CA LYS A 222 4.85 12.75 17.27
C LYS A 222 3.46 12.21 16.92
N LYS A 223 2.65 12.99 16.20
CA LYS A 223 1.30 12.56 15.78
C LYS A 223 1.33 11.24 15.03
N ILE A 224 2.28 11.07 14.12
CA ILE A 224 2.43 9.87 13.31
C ILE A 224 2.82 8.68 14.19
N GLN A 225 3.78 8.82 15.10
CA GLN A 225 4.14 7.75 16.03
C GLN A 225 2.95 7.36 16.92
N ASP A 226 2.20 8.34 17.43
CA ASP A 226 1.00 8.10 18.23
C ASP A 226 -0.03 7.27 17.45
N VAL A 227 -0.25 7.58 16.16
CA VAL A 227 -1.17 6.81 15.28
C VAL A 227 -0.63 5.41 14.96
N LEU A 228 0.67 5.25 14.73
CA LEU A 228 1.30 3.96 14.42
C LEU A 228 1.26 2.97 15.61
N LEU A 229 1.02 3.46 16.83
CA LEU A 229 0.87 2.64 18.04
C LEU A 229 -0.58 2.22 18.31
N LEU A 230 -1.56 2.77 17.57
CA LEU A 230 -2.97 2.44 17.75
C LEU A 230 -3.29 1.02 17.24
N PRO A 231 -4.39 0.41 17.73
CA PRO A 231 -4.93 -0.80 17.13
C PRO A 231 -5.28 -0.60 15.65
N LYS A 232 -5.10 -1.65 14.81
CA LYS A 232 -5.25 -1.57 13.34
C LYS A 232 -6.48 -0.81 12.85
N LYS A 233 -7.65 -1.02 13.48
CA LYS A 233 -8.90 -0.38 13.07
C LYS A 233 -8.86 1.14 13.29
N GLU A 234 -8.45 1.57 14.49
CA GLU A 234 -8.34 3.00 14.83
C GLU A 234 -7.24 3.67 14.03
N GLN A 235 -6.14 2.94 13.80
CA GLN A 235 -5.07 3.39 12.93
C GLN A 235 -5.59 3.66 11.52
N ASP A 236 -6.33 2.74 10.90
CA ASP A 236 -6.86 2.90 9.55
C ASP A 236 -7.80 4.11 9.43
N GLU A 237 -8.64 4.34 10.44
CA GLU A 237 -9.58 5.47 10.49
C GLU A 237 -8.86 6.82 10.66
N ALA A 238 -7.82 6.88 11.50
CA ALA A 238 -7.06 8.10 11.76
C ALA A 238 -6.01 8.43 10.67
N SER A 239 -5.50 7.41 9.97
CA SER A 239 -4.36 7.56 9.06
C SER A 239 -4.65 8.49 7.89
N GLN A 240 -5.79 8.34 7.21
CA GLN A 240 -6.08 9.12 6.00
C GLN A 240 -6.09 10.62 6.27
N GLY A 241 -6.81 11.06 7.32
CA GLY A 241 -6.88 12.47 7.67
C GLY A 241 -5.52 13.04 8.08
N LEU A 242 -4.70 12.24 8.78
CA LEU A 242 -3.35 12.65 9.17
C LEU A 242 -2.41 12.76 7.96
N ILE A 243 -2.50 11.82 7.00
CA ILE A 243 -1.74 11.85 5.74
C ILE A 243 -2.08 13.13 4.95
N ASP A 244 -3.36 13.44 4.78
CA ASP A 244 -3.78 14.63 4.05
C ASP A 244 -3.37 15.93 4.78
N GLU A 245 -3.52 16.01 6.12
CA GLU A 245 -3.06 17.16 6.94
C GLU A 245 -1.54 17.37 6.81
N SER A 246 -0.77 16.30 6.95
CA SER A 246 0.69 16.33 6.96
C SER A 246 1.29 16.64 5.60
N LEU A 247 0.79 16.05 4.51
CA LEU A 247 1.23 16.36 3.15
C LEU A 247 0.88 17.80 2.73
N THR A 248 -0.28 18.30 3.15
CA THR A 248 -0.64 19.70 2.91
C THR A 248 0.34 20.64 3.60
N ALA A 249 0.69 20.37 4.86
CA ALA A 249 1.67 21.14 5.59
C ALA A 249 3.08 21.01 5.00
N TYR A 250 3.49 19.81 4.62
CA TYR A 250 4.75 19.51 3.96
C TYR A 250 4.91 20.32 2.66
N ASN A 251 3.93 20.25 1.77
CA ASN A 251 3.93 20.98 0.51
C ASN A 251 3.94 22.49 0.70
N LYS A 252 3.21 23.00 1.69
CA LYS A 252 3.22 24.43 2.04
C LYS A 252 4.61 24.89 2.47
N LEU A 253 5.28 24.12 3.33
CA LEU A 253 6.62 24.44 3.82
C LEU A 253 7.68 24.31 2.73
N GLY A 254 7.62 23.25 1.92
CA GLY A 254 8.53 23.06 0.80
C GLY A 254 8.43 24.16 -0.25
N ASN A 255 7.21 24.56 -0.64
CA ASN A 255 6.99 25.68 -1.55
C ASN A 255 7.53 27.00 -0.97
N ARG A 256 7.26 27.26 0.31
CA ARG A 256 7.77 28.46 0.99
C ARG A 256 9.30 28.45 1.06
N ALA A 257 9.92 27.29 1.30
CA ALA A 257 11.37 27.15 1.28
C ALA A 257 11.96 27.45 -0.09
N GLN A 258 11.32 27.00 -1.17
CA GLN A 258 11.74 27.33 -2.54
C GLN A 258 11.59 28.82 -2.85
N THR A 259 10.56 29.49 -2.33
CA THR A 259 10.41 30.95 -2.50
C THR A 259 11.49 31.72 -1.77
N ILE A 260 11.80 31.36 -0.51
CA ILE A 260 12.76 32.09 0.33
C ILE A 260 14.21 31.80 -0.07
N LEU A 261 14.56 30.53 -0.31
CA LEU A 261 15.92 30.12 -0.65
C LEU A 261 16.25 30.27 -2.15
N THR A 262 15.27 30.65 -2.96
CA THR A 262 15.30 30.74 -4.43
C THR A 262 15.59 29.41 -5.14
N ALA A 263 15.08 29.28 -6.38
CA ALA A 263 15.05 28.01 -7.13
C ALA A 263 16.44 27.49 -7.57
N ASP A 264 17.46 28.35 -7.51
CA ASP A 264 18.86 28.04 -7.75
C ASP A 264 19.50 27.27 -6.59
N LYS A 265 19.10 27.54 -5.33
CA LYS A 265 19.63 26.84 -4.15
C LYS A 265 18.76 25.67 -3.70
N PHE A 266 17.44 25.76 -3.93
CA PHE A 266 16.49 24.76 -3.49
C PHE A 266 15.35 24.58 -4.50
N LYS A 267 15.15 23.34 -4.97
CA LYS A 267 14.01 22.96 -5.81
C LYS A 267 13.12 22.01 -5.02
N PHE A 268 11.85 22.35 -4.95
CA PHE A 268 10.84 21.54 -4.30
C PHE A 268 9.86 20.99 -5.34
N THR A 269 9.43 19.76 -5.13
CA THR A 269 8.39 19.13 -5.93
C THR A 269 7.30 18.68 -4.96
N PRO A 270 6.06 19.17 -5.10
CA PRO A 270 4.98 18.76 -4.22
C PRO A 270 4.74 17.24 -4.28
N GLU A 271 4.44 16.67 -3.12
CA GLU A 271 4.10 15.26 -2.98
C GLU A 271 2.61 15.08 -2.73
N PHE A 272 2.03 14.04 -3.33
CA PHE A 272 0.62 13.73 -3.21
C PHE A 272 0.44 12.38 -2.53
N SER A 273 -0.68 12.25 -1.84
CA SER A 273 -0.98 11.03 -1.11
C SER A 273 -1.16 9.85 -2.06
N LYS A 274 -0.43 8.76 -1.79
CA LYS A 274 -0.58 7.50 -2.53
C LYS A 274 -1.77 6.71 -2.00
N THR A 275 -2.21 6.98 -0.77
CA THR A 275 -3.43 6.37 -0.22
C THR A 275 -4.70 6.77 -0.96
N GLN A 276 -4.73 7.90 -1.66
CA GLN A 276 -5.85 8.28 -2.53
C GLN A 276 -5.97 7.37 -3.76
N GLU A 277 -4.92 6.60 -4.08
CA GLU A 277 -4.93 5.60 -5.14
C GLU A 277 -5.22 4.18 -4.62
N VAL A 278 -5.31 4.00 -3.30
CA VAL A 278 -5.66 2.72 -2.68
C VAL A 278 -7.05 2.31 -3.10
N GLY A 279 -7.15 1.13 -3.72
CA GLY A 279 -8.37 0.61 -4.34
C GLY A 279 -8.43 0.79 -5.86
N LYS A 280 -7.44 1.46 -6.47
CA LYS A 280 -7.22 1.41 -7.92
C LYS A 280 -6.41 0.15 -8.24
N ILE A 281 -6.84 -0.54 -9.29
CA ILE A 281 -6.17 -1.77 -9.76
C ILE A 281 -4.68 -1.55 -9.98
N GLY A 282 -4.28 -0.45 -10.65
CA GLY A 282 -2.87 -0.16 -10.92
C GLY A 282 -2.01 -0.07 -9.66
N PHE A 283 -2.52 0.63 -8.64
CA PHE A 283 -1.84 0.76 -7.35
C PHE A 283 -1.70 -0.58 -6.63
N ALA A 284 -2.77 -1.38 -6.55
CA ALA A 284 -2.73 -2.68 -5.88
C ALA A 284 -1.68 -3.62 -6.48
N PHE A 285 -1.62 -3.70 -7.82
CA PHE A 285 -0.62 -4.51 -8.51
C PHE A 285 0.79 -3.97 -8.36
N GLU A 286 1.01 -2.66 -8.52
CA GLU A 286 2.32 -2.05 -8.36
C GLU A 286 2.86 -2.24 -6.92
N HIS A 287 2.01 -2.00 -5.92
CA HIS A 287 2.36 -2.21 -4.52
C HIS A 287 2.68 -3.68 -4.25
N ALA A 288 1.92 -4.61 -4.83
CA ALA A 288 2.12 -6.04 -4.65
C ALA A 288 3.44 -6.53 -5.26
N ILE A 289 3.79 -6.04 -6.45
CA ILE A 289 5.02 -6.42 -7.14
C ILE A 289 6.24 -5.86 -6.39
N LYS A 290 6.19 -4.60 -5.96
CA LYS A 290 7.32 -3.97 -5.25
C LYS A 290 7.55 -4.54 -3.86
N ASN A 291 6.49 -5.00 -3.18
CA ASN A 291 6.54 -5.49 -1.80
C ASN A 291 6.16 -6.98 -1.71
N PHE A 292 6.52 -7.78 -2.71
CA PHE A 292 6.07 -9.17 -2.77
C PHE A 292 6.60 -10.00 -1.59
N GLY A 293 5.68 -10.49 -0.75
CA GLY A 293 5.97 -11.29 0.43
C GLY A 293 4.88 -12.33 0.71
N VAL A 294 4.89 -12.91 1.91
CA VAL A 294 3.98 -14.01 2.29
C VAL A 294 2.52 -13.57 2.24
N TYR A 295 2.19 -12.36 2.72
CA TYR A 295 0.80 -11.87 2.72
C TYR A 295 0.27 -11.64 1.30
N GLN A 296 1.09 -11.04 0.43
CA GLN A 296 0.74 -10.81 -0.97
C GLN A 296 0.56 -12.13 -1.71
N PHE A 297 1.41 -13.12 -1.43
CA PHE A 297 1.27 -14.48 -1.93
C PHE A 297 -0.03 -15.15 -1.48
N VAL A 298 -0.41 -15.02 -0.20
CA VAL A 298 -1.67 -15.57 0.32
C VAL A 298 -2.88 -14.92 -0.35
N VAL A 299 -2.88 -13.60 -0.53
CA VAL A 299 -3.94 -12.89 -1.25
C VAL A 299 -4.04 -13.37 -2.70
N LEU A 300 -2.90 -13.48 -3.39
CA LEU A 300 -2.82 -13.99 -4.76
C LEU A 300 -3.41 -15.40 -4.87
N MET A 301 -2.99 -16.32 -4.00
CA MET A 301 -3.50 -17.69 -3.97
C MET A 301 -4.99 -17.75 -3.65
N GLY A 302 -5.47 -16.90 -2.75
CA GLY A 302 -6.90 -16.77 -2.43
C GLY A 302 -7.72 -16.37 -3.66
N CYS A 303 -7.23 -15.43 -4.46
CA CYS A 303 -7.89 -15.01 -5.71
C CYS A 303 -7.85 -16.13 -6.76
N ILE A 304 -6.70 -16.81 -6.93
CA ILE A 304 -6.60 -17.93 -7.86
C ILE A 304 -7.58 -19.05 -7.50
N LEU A 305 -7.67 -19.39 -6.22
CA LEU A 305 -8.60 -20.39 -5.72
C LEU A 305 -10.03 -19.97 -6.02
N LEU A 306 -10.39 -18.72 -5.72
CA LEU A 306 -11.74 -18.22 -5.92
C LEU A 306 -12.15 -18.26 -7.42
N ASP A 307 -11.31 -17.77 -8.33
CA ASP A 307 -11.69 -17.58 -9.74
C ASP A 307 -11.53 -18.85 -10.61
N PHE A 308 -10.55 -19.70 -10.29
CA PHE A 308 -10.17 -20.82 -11.16
C PHE A 308 -10.43 -22.21 -10.58
N VAL A 309 -10.67 -22.36 -9.27
CA VAL A 309 -10.84 -23.72 -8.70
C VAL A 309 -12.09 -24.41 -9.22
N ILE A 310 -13.17 -23.67 -9.47
CA ILE A 310 -14.45 -24.27 -9.85
C ILE A 310 -14.37 -24.94 -11.24
N VAL A 311 -13.68 -24.34 -12.20
CA VAL A 311 -13.51 -24.96 -13.52
C VAL A 311 -12.67 -26.23 -13.44
N ILE A 312 -11.65 -26.26 -12.57
CA ILE A 312 -10.84 -27.46 -12.31
C ILE A 312 -11.71 -28.56 -11.68
N ILE A 313 -12.51 -28.22 -10.66
CA ILE A 313 -13.40 -29.19 -10.00
C ILE A 313 -14.42 -29.76 -10.98
N VAL A 314 -15.04 -28.92 -11.81
CA VAL A 314 -16.01 -29.36 -12.84
C VAL A 314 -15.34 -30.31 -13.84
N LEU A 315 -14.13 -29.98 -14.28
CA LEU A 315 -13.34 -30.83 -15.17
C LEU A 315 -12.83 -32.12 -14.51
N LEU A 316 -12.75 -32.23 -13.19
CA LEU A 316 -12.32 -33.47 -12.52
C LEU A 316 -13.51 -34.36 -12.14
N VAL A 317 -14.58 -33.76 -11.61
CA VAL A 317 -15.71 -34.49 -11.02
C VAL A 317 -16.73 -34.91 -12.07
N THR A 318 -16.88 -34.15 -13.16
CA THR A 318 -17.86 -34.51 -14.20
C THR A 318 -17.36 -35.73 -14.98
N PRO A 319 -18.08 -36.86 -14.98
CA PRO A 319 -17.68 -38.03 -15.74
C PRO A 319 -17.85 -37.77 -17.23
N GLU A 320 -16.97 -38.31 -18.07
CA GLU A 320 -17.20 -38.37 -19.50
C GLU A 320 -18.18 -39.52 -19.74
N ASN A 321 -19.40 -39.25 -20.23
CA ASN A 321 -20.26 -40.34 -20.73
C ASN A 321 -19.78 -40.74 -22.11
N GLY A 322 -18.60 -41.33 -22.15
CA GLY A 322 -18.18 -42.14 -23.27
C GLY A 322 -18.80 -43.52 -23.12
N ASP A 323 -19.87 -43.80 -23.87
CA ASP A 323 -19.98 -45.12 -24.51
C ASP A 323 -18.77 -45.23 -25.46
N SER A 324 -17.60 -45.46 -24.88
CA SER A 324 -16.41 -45.91 -25.58
C SER A 324 -16.64 -47.37 -25.93
N ASN A 325 -17.48 -47.59 -26.93
CA ASN A 325 -17.45 -48.81 -27.70
C ASN A 325 -16.20 -48.73 -28.59
N ASN A 326 -15.02 -48.87 -27.97
CA ASN A 326 -13.77 -49.04 -28.67
C ASN A 326 -13.11 -50.32 -28.17
N ASN A 327 -13.18 -51.31 -29.06
CA ASN A 327 -12.29 -52.46 -29.19
C ASN A 327 -10.98 -52.32 -28.41
N GLY A 328 -10.62 -53.41 -27.74
CA GLY A 328 -9.28 -53.63 -27.22
C GLY A 328 -8.21 -53.33 -28.27
N GLY A 329 -7.55 -52.19 -28.12
CA GLY A 329 -6.39 -51.78 -28.88
C GLY A 329 -5.21 -51.69 -27.93
N SER A 330 -4.51 -52.81 -27.76
CA SER A 330 -3.23 -52.95 -27.08
C SER A 330 -2.30 -51.75 -27.35
N VAL A 331 -1.74 -51.21 -26.26
CA VAL A 331 -0.70 -50.15 -26.23
C VAL A 331 0.68 -50.67 -26.71
N PHE A 332 0.75 -51.92 -27.18
CA PHE A 332 1.94 -52.49 -27.82
C PHE A 332 1.70 -52.72 -29.31
N ASN A 333 1.92 -51.69 -30.13
CA ASN A 333 2.31 -51.91 -31.52
C ASN A 333 3.17 -50.74 -32.01
N ASN A 334 4.45 -50.78 -31.61
CA ASN A 334 5.51 -50.03 -32.27
C ASN A 334 5.64 -50.54 -33.72
N LYS A 335 5.10 -49.78 -34.68
CA LYS A 335 5.33 -50.00 -36.11
C LYS A 335 6.78 -49.60 -36.42
N ARG A 336 7.69 -50.57 -36.29
CA ARG A 336 9.05 -50.53 -36.82
C ARG A 336 8.97 -50.47 -38.34
N SER A 337 9.43 -49.37 -38.92
CA SER A 337 9.70 -49.23 -40.36
C SER A 337 10.76 -50.26 -40.77
N GLY A 338 10.36 -51.29 -41.51
CA GLY A 338 11.24 -52.27 -42.12
C GLY A 338 11.04 -52.26 -43.63
N ARG A 339 11.99 -51.65 -44.35
CA ARG A 339 12.10 -51.75 -45.81
C ARG A 339 12.52 -53.17 -46.17
N THR A 340 11.64 -53.93 -46.80
CA THR A 340 11.99 -55.21 -47.43
C THR A 340 12.55 -54.92 -48.83
N LEU A 341 13.85 -55.19 -49.02
CA LEU A 341 14.49 -55.25 -50.33
C LEU A 341 14.24 -56.64 -50.92
N ILE A 342 13.63 -56.71 -52.10
CA ILE A 342 13.48 -57.94 -52.89
C ILE A 342 14.63 -57.97 -53.91
N PRO A 343 15.51 -58.98 -53.93
CA PRO A 343 16.48 -59.15 -55.00
C PRO A 343 15.80 -59.81 -56.22
N LYS A 344 16.09 -59.27 -57.40
CA LYS A 344 15.77 -59.88 -58.70
C LYS A 344 16.70 -61.08 -58.94
N ASN A 345 16.11 -62.22 -59.28
CA ASN A 345 16.75 -63.21 -60.15
C ASN A 345 16.32 -62.94 -61.59
#